data_AF-A0A3D0CY24-F1
#
_entry.id   AF-A0A3D0CY24-F1
#
_cell.length_a   1.000
_cell.length_b   1.000
_cell.length_c   1.000
_cell.angle_alpha   90.00
_cell.angle_beta   90.00
_cell.angle_gamma   90.00
#
_symmetry.space_group_name_H-M   'P 1'
#
loop_
_entity.id
_entity.type
_entity.pdbx_description
1 polymer ?
#
loop_
_entity_poly.entity_id
_entity_poly.type
_entity_poly.pdbx_seq_one_letter_code
_entity_poly.pdbx_strand_id
1 'polypeptide(L)'
;TTAAADNRSSAQWRVPAGEVHAAVESPRGRLGLHVVSRGGEGPATVEWQRPSAALLDLIPGMLVGQKLADAELSLASLDLAMAEADG
;
A
#
# COMPACT_ATOMS: atom_id res chain seq x y z
N THR A 1 -13.51 50.81 2.29
CA THR A 1 -12.19 50.87 1.64
C THR A 1 -11.65 49.46 1.52
N THR A 2 -11.49 49.05 0.27
CA THR A 2 -10.82 47.86 -0.26
C THR A 2 -11.09 46.48 0.36
N ALA A 3 -12.01 45.77 -0.32
CA ALA A 3 -11.91 44.33 -0.51
C ALA A 3 -10.64 44.01 -1.34
N ALA A 4 -9.84 43.06 -0.88
CA ALA A 4 -8.79 42.42 -1.68
C ALA A 4 -9.00 40.90 -1.62
N ALA A 5 -9.14 40.31 -2.81
CA ALA A 5 -9.50 38.93 -3.07
C ALA A 5 -8.50 37.91 -2.49
N ASP A 6 -9.01 36.82 -1.91
CA ASP A 6 -8.34 35.51 -1.98
C ASP A 6 -9.27 34.53 -2.73
N ASN A 7 -8.98 34.41 -4.03
CA ASN A 7 -9.66 33.57 -4.99
C ASN A 7 -8.93 32.22 -5.10
N ARG A 8 -9.13 31.34 -4.12
CA ARG A 8 -8.82 29.91 -4.23
C ARG A 8 -9.96 29.10 -3.65
N SER A 9 -10.95 28.80 -4.47
CA SER A 9 -11.93 27.75 -4.19
C SER A 9 -11.28 26.37 -4.37
N SER A 10 -10.28 26.03 -3.55
CA SER A 10 -9.92 24.63 -3.35
C SER A 10 -10.96 24.07 -2.38
N ALA A 11 -11.93 23.31 -2.88
CA ALA A 11 -12.88 22.61 -2.03
C ALA A 11 -12.08 21.75 -1.03
N GLN A 12 -11.98 22.22 0.21
CA GLN A 12 -11.22 21.56 1.26
C GLN A 12 -12.01 20.32 1.67
N TRP A 13 -11.66 19.17 1.08
CA TRP A 13 -12.30 17.90 1.41
C TRP A 13 -12.06 17.59 2.88
N ARG A 14 -13.12 17.64 3.69
CA ARG A 14 -13.06 17.22 5.09
C ARG A 14 -13.29 15.73 5.15
N VAL A 15 -12.28 14.99 5.62
CA VAL A 15 -12.41 13.56 5.89
C VAL A 15 -13.16 13.40 7.22
N PRO A 16 -14.24 12.62 7.29
CA PRO A 16 -14.90 12.30 8.55
C PRO A 16 -13.98 11.53 9.50
N ALA A 17 -14.17 11.69 10.80
CA ALA A 17 -13.49 10.84 11.77
C ALA A 17 -14.01 9.40 11.64
N GLY A 18 -13.11 8.43 11.61
CA GLY A 18 -13.46 7.03 11.44
C GLY A 18 -12.30 6.17 10.97
N GLU A 19 -12.58 4.88 10.87
CA GLU A 19 -11.67 3.85 10.41
C GLU A 19 -12.28 3.16 9.18
N VAL A 20 -11.47 2.90 8.17
CA VAL A 20 -11.88 2.17 6.97
C VAL A 20 -10.81 1.18 6.57
N HIS A 21 -11.25 0.02 6.09
CA HIS A 21 -10.42 -0.98 5.45
C HIS A 21 -10.90 -1.13 4.01
N ALA A 22 -10.00 -0.95 3.06
CA ALA A 22 -10.27 -1.15 1.65
C ALA A 22 -9.21 -2.09 1.06
N ALA A 23 -9.64 -3.02 0.20
CA ALA A 23 -8.73 -3.91 -0.50
C ALA A 23 -9.12 -4.00 -1.97
N VAL A 24 -8.11 -4.08 -2.83
CA VAL A 24 -8.24 -4.22 -4.28
C VAL A 24 -7.38 -5.40 -4.73
N GLU A 25 -7.89 -6.15 -5.71
CA GLU A 25 -7.11 -7.21 -6.34
C GLU A 25 -6.18 -6.58 -7.38
N SER A 26 -4.88 -6.64 -7.11
CA SER A 26 -3.83 -6.20 -8.03
C SER A 26 -3.28 -7.39 -8.82
N PRO A 27 -2.53 -7.17 -9.91
CA PRO A 27 -1.86 -8.25 -10.64
C PRO A 27 -0.93 -9.11 -9.77
N ARG A 28 -0.42 -8.55 -8.66
CA ARG A 28 0.50 -9.20 -7.71
C ARG A 28 -0.21 -9.79 -6.48
N GLY A 29 -1.54 -9.72 -6.45
CA GLY A 29 -2.37 -10.17 -5.35
C GLY A 29 -3.08 -9.02 -4.63
N ARG A 30 -3.55 -9.29 -3.41
CA ARG A 30 -4.37 -8.35 -2.64
C ARG A 30 -3.56 -7.17 -2.11
N LEU A 31 -3.88 -5.98 -2.59
CA LEU A 31 -3.41 -4.71 -2.04
C LEU A 31 -4.47 -4.15 -1.10
N GLY A 32 -4.12 -3.95 0.17
CA GLY A 32 -5.03 -3.44 1.19
C GLY A 32 -4.53 -2.16 1.83
N LEU A 33 -5.47 -1.34 2.27
CA LEU A 33 -5.27 -0.08 2.98
C LEU A 33 -6.19 -0.04 4.19
N HIS A 34 -5.58 0.10 5.35
CA HIS A 34 -6.25 0.46 6.58
C HIS A 34 -6.00 1.93 6.86
N VAL A 35 -7.06 2.72 6.94
CA VAL A 35 -6.97 4.17 7.08
C VAL A 35 -7.76 4.60 8.31
N VAL A 36 -7.10 5.33 9.20
CA VAL A 36 -7.72 5.95 10.36
C VAL A 36 -7.68 7.46 10.18
N SER A 37 -8.82 8.15 10.30
CA SER A 37 -8.90 9.61 10.32
C SER A 37 -9.49 10.11 11.64
N ARG A 38 -8.93 11.21 12.17
CA ARG A 38 -9.43 11.91 13.37
C ARG A 38 -10.40 13.04 13.03
N GLY A 39 -10.77 13.20 11.75
CA GLY A 39 -11.53 14.34 11.26
C GLY A 39 -10.61 15.51 10.90
N GLY A 40 -10.75 16.07 9.70
CA GLY A 40 -9.94 17.19 9.23
C GLY A 40 -9.51 17.06 7.78
N GLU A 41 -8.29 17.51 7.47
CA GLU A 41 -7.79 17.61 6.09
C GLU A 41 -7.19 16.30 5.54
N GLY A 42 -7.10 15.24 6.34
CA GLY A 42 -6.47 14.00 5.88
C GLY A 42 -6.53 12.82 6.85
N PRO A 43 -5.91 11.69 6.46
CA PRO A 43 -5.78 10.51 7.31
C PRO A 43 -4.76 10.76 8.43
N ALA A 44 -5.05 10.24 9.61
CA ALA A 44 -4.13 10.27 10.76
C ALA A 44 -3.13 9.12 10.72
N THR A 45 -3.52 7.96 10.20
CA THR A 45 -2.65 6.78 10.05
C THR A 45 -3.09 5.98 8.84
N VAL A 46 -2.12 5.44 8.11
CA VAL A 46 -2.34 4.56 6.97
C VAL A 46 -1.44 3.35 7.14
N GLU A 47 -2.04 2.18 7.24
CA GLU A 47 -1.34 0.89 7.24
C GLU A 47 -1.58 0.18 5.90
N TRP A 48 -0.49 -0.25 5.29
CA TRP A 48 -0.49 -0.89 3.98
C TRP A 48 -0.37 -2.41 4.12
N GLN A 49 -1.37 -3.12 3.60
CA GLN A 49 -1.24 -4.55 3.32
C GLN A 49 -0.62 -4.72 1.93
N ARG A 50 0.70 -4.92 1.92
CA ARG A 50 1.52 -5.04 0.71
C ARG A 50 1.56 -6.50 0.23
N PRO A 51 1.12 -6.80 -1.00
CA PRO A 51 1.17 -8.16 -1.55
C PRO A 51 2.61 -8.70 -1.62
N SER A 52 3.56 -7.88 -2.10
CA SER A 52 4.97 -8.28 -2.26
C SER A 52 5.66 -8.58 -0.92
N ALA A 53 5.27 -7.93 0.19
CA ALA A 53 5.82 -8.20 1.51
C ALA A 53 5.44 -9.60 2.02
N ALA A 54 4.17 -9.99 1.83
CA ALA A 54 3.70 -11.32 2.23
C ALA A 54 4.35 -12.44 1.40
N LEU A 55 4.61 -12.20 0.11
CA LEU A 55 5.34 -13.13 -0.74
C LEU A 55 6.80 -13.29 -0.28
N LEU A 56 7.47 -12.19 0.08
CA LEU A 56 8.86 -12.22 0.53
C LEU A 56 9.07 -13.12 1.75
N ASP A 57 8.16 -13.09 2.72
CA ASP A 57 8.19 -13.94 3.91
C ASP A 57 8.02 -15.44 3.59
N LEU A 58 7.37 -15.79 2.47
CA LEU A 58 7.11 -17.17 2.07
C LEU A 58 8.28 -17.81 1.32
N ILE A 59 9.12 -17.02 0.66
CA ILE A 59 10.23 -17.48 -0.20
C ILE A 59 11.15 -18.49 0.50
N PRO A 60 11.62 -18.27 1.75
CA PRO A 60 12.51 -19.22 2.41
C PRO A 60 11.90 -20.62 2.50
N GLY A 61 10.60 -20.71 2.79
CA GLY A 61 9.88 -21.99 2.86
C GLY A 61 9.78 -22.70 1.51
N MET A 62 9.64 -21.93 0.41
CA MET A 62 9.58 -22.47 -0.95
C MET A 62 10.94 -22.97 -1.47
N LEU A 63 12.04 -22.39 -0.99
CA LEU A 63 13.39 -22.73 -1.46
C LEU A 63 14.03 -23.91 -0.71
N VAL A 64 13.49 -24.33 0.44
CA VAL A 64 14.01 -25.47 1.21
C VAL A 64 13.89 -26.75 0.38
N GLY A 65 15.02 -27.43 0.17
CA GLY A 65 15.08 -28.70 -0.58
C GLY A 65 15.12 -28.54 -2.11
N GLN A 66 15.04 -27.31 -2.62
CA GLN A 66 15.22 -27.02 -4.05
C GLN A 66 16.70 -26.90 -4.41
N LYS A 67 17.03 -27.13 -5.68
CA LYS A 67 18.39 -26.88 -6.18
C LYS A 67 18.62 -25.38 -6.28
N LEU A 68 19.85 -24.94 -6.02
CA LEU A 68 20.23 -23.54 -6.17
C LEU A 68 19.99 -23.01 -7.60
N ALA A 69 20.17 -23.87 -8.61
CA ALA A 69 19.91 -23.53 -10.01
C ALA A 69 18.42 -23.21 -10.29
N ASP A 70 17.50 -23.75 -9.51
CA ASP A 70 16.06 -23.56 -9.69
C ASP A 70 15.53 -22.34 -8.88
N ALA A 71 16.37 -21.76 -8.01
CA ALA A 71 16.00 -20.62 -7.17
C ALA A 71 15.72 -19.36 -8.00
N GLU A 72 16.54 -19.08 -9.02
CA GLU A 72 16.35 -17.93 -9.92
C GLU A 72 15.01 -18.01 -10.66
N LEU A 73 14.72 -19.17 -11.26
CA LEU A 73 13.48 -19.39 -12.00
C LEU A 73 12.24 -19.27 -11.08
N SER A 74 12.35 -19.81 -9.87
CA SER A 74 11.29 -19.73 -8.87
C SER A 74 11.01 -18.28 -8.48
N LEU A 75 12.05 -17.49 -8.20
CA LEU A 75 11.92 -16.07 -7.83
C LEU A 75 11.37 -15.22 -8.99
N ALA A 76 11.86 -15.45 -10.21
CA ALA A 76 11.40 -14.72 -11.40
C ALA A 76 9.89 -14.96 -11.68
N SER A 77 9.36 -16.12 -11.30
CA SER A 77 7.94 -16.45 -11.52
C SER A 77 6.96 -15.73 -10.59
N LEU A 78 7.44 -15.16 -9.47
CA LEU A 78 6.58 -14.57 -8.43
C LEU A 78 6.26 -13.08 -8.64
N ASP A 79 6.87 -12.41 -9.63
CA ASP A 79 6.72 -10.95 -9.91
C ASP A 79 6.79 -10.05 -8.66
N LEU A 80 7.92 -10.11 -7.94
CA LEU A 80 8.14 -9.36 -6.72
C LEU A 80 8.54 -7.90 -7.00
N ALA A 81 7.84 -6.95 -6.37
CA ALA A 81 8.23 -5.54 -6.37
C ALA A 81 8.91 -5.16 -5.04
N MET A 82 10.24 -5.08 -5.03
CA MET A 82 10.99 -4.73 -3.82
C MET A 82 10.66 -3.35 -3.26
N ALA A 83 10.39 -2.37 -4.15
CA ALA A 83 9.98 -1.03 -3.73
C ALA A 83 8.59 -0.98 -3.06
N GLU A 84 7.75 -2.00 -3.30
CA GLU A 84 6.46 -2.14 -2.60
C GLU A 84 6.64 -2.93 -1.30
N ALA A 85 7.48 -3.96 -1.30
CA ALA A 85 7.76 -4.76 -0.11
C ALA A 85 8.46 -3.95 0.99
N ASP A 86 9.34 -3.03 0.60
CA ASP A 86 10.06 -2.14 1.50
C ASP A 86 9.20 -0.91 1.84
N GLY A 87 8.83 -0.75 3.12
CA GLY A 87 8.07 0.40 3.60
C GLY A 87 7.91 0.43 5.11
#